data_AF-A0A7X5UB40-F1
#
_entry.id   AF-A0A7X5UB40-F1
#
_cell.length_a   1.000
_cell.length_b   1.000
_cell.length_c   1.000
_cell.angle_alpha   90.00
_cell.angle_beta   90.00
_cell.angle_gamma   90.00
#
_symmetry.space_group_name_H-M   'P 1'
#
loop_
_entity.id
_entity.type
_entity.pdbx_description
1 polymer ?
#
loop_
_entity_poly.entity_id
_entity_poly.type
_entity_poly.pdbx_seq_one_letter_code
_entity_poly.pdbx_strand_id
1 'polypeptide(L)'
;MKLRIDEIFNHGDASKEHVAMTVLEDTNLHYYVVADTTYTGKGTVSNTFRHFMWFPSTDAKKGERVSLWSGKGKNTRVTAKDGTVWHRFYWGSEAPIWNDDGDAAVLLHVESWKTTKAK
;
A
#
# COMPACT_ATOMS: atom_id res chain seq x y z
N MET A 1 -0.37 -8.13 12.48
CA MET A 1 -0.94 -6.98 11.76
C MET A 1 -2.33 -7.38 11.26
N LYS A 2 -3.29 -6.44 11.19
CA LYS A 2 -4.66 -6.71 10.69
C LYS A 2 -4.81 -6.48 9.19
N LEU A 3 -3.73 -6.05 8.53
CA LEU A 3 -3.59 -5.94 7.08
C LEU A 3 -2.36 -6.77 6.66
N ARG A 4 -2.42 -7.40 5.49
CA ARG A 4 -1.32 -8.19 4.93
C ARG A 4 -1.15 -7.85 3.45
N ILE A 5 0.09 -7.64 3.00
CA ILE A 5 0.43 -7.64 1.56
C ILE A 5 0.37 -9.07 1.05
N ASP A 6 -0.43 -9.29 0.02
CA ASP A 6 -0.53 -10.58 -0.64
C ASP A 6 0.51 -10.70 -1.75
N GLU A 7 0.54 -9.72 -2.66
CA GLU A 7 1.37 -9.75 -3.86
C GLU A 7 1.47 -8.35 -4.50
N ILE A 8 2.50 -8.16 -5.33
CA ILE A 8 2.63 -7.01 -6.25
C ILE A 8 2.31 -7.53 -7.66
N PHE A 9 1.29 -6.95 -8.29
CA PHE A 9 0.86 -7.34 -9.63
C PHE A 9 1.37 -6.37 -10.69
N ASN A 10 1.62 -6.90 -11.89
CA ASN A 10 1.96 -6.14 -13.11
C ASN A 10 3.16 -5.20 -12.95
N HIS A 11 4.22 -5.65 -12.27
CA HIS A 11 5.46 -4.89 -12.07
C HIS A 11 6.00 -4.35 -13.42
N GLY A 12 6.43 -3.09 -13.44
CA GLY A 12 6.94 -2.42 -14.64
C GLY A 12 5.89 -1.77 -15.56
N ASP A 13 4.57 -1.90 -15.30
CA ASP A 13 3.50 -1.20 -16.04
C ASP A 13 2.74 -0.24 -15.11
N ALA A 14 3.14 1.03 -15.04
CA ALA A 14 2.54 2.05 -14.15
C ALA A 14 1.00 2.11 -14.18
N SER A 15 0.38 1.77 -15.32
CA SER A 15 -1.07 1.83 -15.48
C SER A 15 -1.81 0.65 -14.85
N LYS A 16 -1.12 -0.46 -14.61
CA LYS A 16 -1.66 -1.72 -14.07
C LYS A 16 -1.01 -2.17 -12.78
N GLU A 17 0.14 -1.61 -12.46
CA GLU A 17 0.98 -2.00 -11.35
C GLU A 17 0.32 -1.63 -10.01
N HIS A 18 0.17 -2.61 -9.13
CA HIS A 18 -0.42 -2.38 -7.81
C HIS A 18 -0.03 -3.44 -6.77
N VAL A 19 0.01 -3.00 -5.51
CA VAL A 19 0.10 -3.88 -4.34
C VAL A 19 -1.31 -4.31 -3.94
N ALA A 20 -1.55 -5.62 -3.86
CA ALA A 20 -2.79 -6.19 -3.35
C ALA A 20 -2.62 -6.61 -1.88
N MET A 21 -3.63 -6.33 -1.07
CA MET A 21 -3.63 -6.63 0.36
C MET A 21 -4.98 -7.18 0.84
N THR A 22 -4.93 -7.98 1.90
CA THR A 22 -6.10 -8.53 2.59
C THR A 22 -6.27 -7.92 3.98
N VAL A 23 -7.49 -7.51 4.30
CA VAL A 23 -7.88 -7.13 5.66
C VAL A 23 -8.22 -8.39 6.45
N LEU A 24 -7.40 -8.72 7.44
CA LEU A 24 -7.51 -9.95 8.24
C LEU A 24 -8.50 -9.81 9.41
N GLU A 25 -8.66 -8.58 9.92
CA GLU A 25 -9.56 -8.19 11.01
C GLU A 25 -10.03 -6.75 10.80
N ASP A 26 -11.19 -6.40 11.36
CA ASP A 26 -11.70 -5.02 11.35
C ASP A 26 -10.64 -4.03 11.88
N THR A 27 -10.37 -3.00 11.08
CA THR A 27 -9.34 -2.00 11.37
C THR A 27 -9.61 -0.69 10.63
N ASN A 28 -8.97 0.39 11.06
CA ASN A 28 -8.84 1.59 10.24
C ASN A 28 -7.51 1.56 9.49
N LEU A 29 -7.53 1.84 8.17
CA LEU A 29 -6.34 1.78 7.32
C LEU A 29 -5.33 2.89 7.62
N HIS A 30 -5.73 3.97 8.30
CA HIS A 30 -4.83 5.06 8.71
C HIS A 30 -3.69 4.61 9.64
N TYR A 31 -3.79 3.44 10.27
CA TYR A 31 -2.69 2.88 11.05
C TYR A 31 -1.64 2.16 10.19
N TYR A 32 -1.76 2.19 8.87
CA TYR A 32 -0.86 1.48 7.96
C TYR A 32 -0.16 2.42 6.99
N VAL A 33 1.10 2.10 6.74
CA VAL A 33 1.92 2.75 5.71
C VAL A 33 2.50 1.67 4.80
N VAL A 34 2.42 1.87 3.50
CA VAL A 34 3.16 1.06 2.52
C VAL A 34 4.28 1.91 1.94
N ALA A 35 5.48 1.35 1.84
CA ALA A 35 6.58 2.00 1.14
C ALA A 35 7.31 1.05 0.20
N ASP A 36 7.94 1.62 -0.83
CA ASP A 36 8.95 0.91 -1.62
C ASP A 36 10.23 0.75 -0.81
N THR A 37 10.91 -0.38 -1.02
CA THR A 37 12.24 -0.61 -0.46
C THR A 37 13.02 -1.54 -1.37
N THR A 38 14.33 -1.33 -1.44
CA THR A 38 15.23 -2.27 -2.11
C THR A 38 15.43 -3.48 -1.20
N TYR A 39 15.07 -4.67 -1.67
CA TYR A 39 15.28 -5.93 -0.99
C TYR A 39 16.77 -6.22 -0.88
N THR A 40 17.30 -6.03 0.31
CA THR A 40 18.72 -6.23 0.62
C THR A 40 19.00 -7.59 1.27
N GLY A 41 18.00 -8.49 1.31
CA GLY A 41 18.04 -9.78 2.00
C GLY A 41 16.92 -9.91 3.05
N LYS A 42 16.81 -11.09 3.70
CA LYS A 42 15.77 -11.34 4.70
C LYS A 42 15.99 -10.46 5.93
N GLY A 43 15.21 -9.38 6.03
CA GLY A 43 15.01 -8.62 7.27
C GLY A 43 15.59 -7.20 7.32
N THR A 44 16.22 -6.72 6.24
CA THR A 44 16.75 -5.36 6.18
C THR A 44 15.88 -4.47 5.31
N VAL A 45 15.44 -3.35 5.87
CA VAL A 45 14.68 -2.30 5.15
C VAL A 45 15.66 -1.18 4.83
N SER A 46 15.71 -0.74 3.57
CA SER A 46 16.51 0.41 3.18
C SER A 46 16.05 1.66 3.93
N ASN A 47 17.00 2.51 4.33
CA ASN A 47 16.68 3.84 4.90
C ASN A 47 16.26 4.86 3.81
N THR A 48 16.29 4.48 2.54
CA THR A 48 15.82 5.30 1.42
C THR A 48 14.38 4.90 1.09
N PHE A 49 13.40 5.61 1.63
CA PHE A 49 11.99 5.49 1.26
C PHE A 49 11.64 6.59 0.25
N ARG A 50 11.43 6.23 -1.01
CA ARG A 50 11.16 7.24 -2.07
C ARG A 50 9.67 7.40 -2.30
N HIS A 51 8.92 6.33 -2.13
CA HIS A 51 7.49 6.27 -2.35
C HIS A 51 6.81 5.69 -1.11
N PHE A 52 6.17 6.56 -0.33
CA PHE A 52 5.40 6.17 0.84
C PHE A 52 3.93 6.53 0.67
N MET A 53 3.05 5.63 1.08
CA MET A 53 1.62 5.85 1.18
C MET A 53 1.20 5.65 2.63
N TRP A 54 0.88 6.76 3.30
CA TRP A 54 0.11 6.72 4.53
C TRP A 54 -1.36 6.75 4.15
N PHE A 55 -2.09 5.66 4.39
CA PHE A 55 -3.49 5.60 3.98
C PHE A 55 -4.34 6.66 4.69
N PRO A 56 -5.33 7.24 4.00
CA PRO A 56 -6.32 8.09 4.64
C PRO A 56 -7.18 7.27 5.62
N SER A 57 -7.79 7.95 6.59
CA SER A 57 -8.74 7.33 7.52
C SER A 57 -9.87 6.65 6.75
N THR A 58 -9.88 5.32 6.82
CA THR A 58 -10.77 4.44 6.07
C THR A 58 -11.03 3.22 6.94
N ASP A 59 -12.28 3.02 7.37
CA ASP A 59 -12.65 1.80 8.07
C ASP A 59 -12.77 0.65 7.06
N ALA A 60 -12.09 -0.45 7.37
CA ALA A 60 -12.07 -1.64 6.55
C ALA A 60 -12.49 -2.87 7.38
N LYS A 61 -13.29 -3.73 6.77
CA LYS A 61 -13.85 -4.93 7.39
C LYS A 61 -13.03 -6.17 7.05
N LYS A 62 -13.03 -7.15 7.95
CA LYS A 62 -12.42 -8.46 7.71
C LYS A 62 -12.91 -9.05 6.38
N GLY A 63 -11.98 -9.50 5.55
CA GLY A 63 -12.25 -10.08 4.23
C GLY A 63 -12.33 -9.06 3.09
N GLU A 64 -12.41 -7.76 3.39
CA GLU A 64 -12.24 -6.73 2.36
C GLU A 64 -10.80 -6.68 1.85
N ARG A 65 -10.62 -6.05 0.69
CA ARG A 65 -9.34 -5.97 -0.01
C ARG A 65 -8.88 -4.52 -0.13
N VAL A 66 -7.57 -4.33 -0.19
CA VAL A 66 -6.96 -3.04 -0.49
C VAL A 66 -6.07 -3.21 -1.71
N SER A 67 -6.15 -2.29 -2.66
CA SER A 67 -5.22 -2.21 -3.79
C SER A 67 -4.61 -0.83 -3.82
N LEU A 68 -3.28 -0.77 -3.81
CA LEU A 68 -2.54 0.47 -3.90
C LEU A 68 -1.76 0.49 -5.21
N TRP A 69 -2.19 1.36 -6.12
CA TRP A 69 -1.73 1.44 -7.50
C TRP A 69 -0.62 2.46 -7.65
N SER A 70 0.38 2.15 -8.46
CA SER A 70 1.50 3.07 -8.76
C SER A 70 1.02 4.31 -9.49
N GLY A 71 0.24 4.10 -10.55
CA GLY A 71 -0.20 5.13 -11.47
C GLY A 71 -1.11 6.20 -10.86
N LYS A 72 -1.54 7.11 -11.73
CA LYS A 72 -2.57 8.10 -11.42
C LYS A 72 -3.96 7.48 -11.27
N GLY A 73 -4.72 8.02 -10.34
CA GLY A 73 -6.12 7.69 -10.17
C GLY A 73 -6.75 8.44 -9.00
N LYS A 74 -8.02 8.13 -8.76
CA LYS A 74 -8.78 8.67 -7.63
C LYS A 74 -9.08 7.54 -6.66
N ASN A 75 -8.85 7.80 -5.37
CA ASN A 75 -9.18 6.84 -4.33
C ASN A 75 -10.68 6.52 -4.38
N THR A 76 -11.01 5.23 -4.40
CA THR A 76 -12.39 4.76 -4.57
C THR A 76 -12.64 3.51 -3.73
N ARG A 77 -13.91 3.30 -3.37
CA ARG A 77 -14.40 2.04 -2.80
C ARG A 77 -15.28 1.39 -3.85
N VAL A 78 -14.97 0.14 -4.22
CA VAL A 78 -15.74 -0.59 -5.23
C VAL A 78 -16.12 -1.97 -4.71
N THR A 79 -17.31 -2.44 -5.08
CA THR A 79 -17.74 -3.81 -4.80
C THR A 79 -17.58 -4.62 -6.08
N ALA A 80 -16.79 -5.69 -6.02
CA ALA A 80 -16.61 -6.62 -7.12
C ALA A 80 -17.87 -7.49 -7.32
N LYS A 81 -17.94 -8.20 -8.45
CA LYS A 81 -19.10 -9.04 -8.82
C LYS A 81 -19.36 -10.16 -7.82
N ASP A 82 -18.32 -10.64 -7.15
CA ASP A 82 -18.38 -11.67 -6.10
C ASP A 82 -18.79 -11.10 -4.72
N GLY A 83 -19.07 -9.80 -4.64
CA GLY A 83 -19.41 -9.10 -3.39
C GLY A 83 -18.21 -8.59 -2.60
N THR A 84 -16.98 -8.90 -3.02
CA THR A 84 -15.76 -8.45 -2.34
C THR A 84 -15.62 -6.93 -2.47
N VAL A 85 -15.46 -6.23 -1.35
CA VAL A 85 -15.18 -4.79 -1.34
C VAL A 85 -13.69 -4.55 -1.49
N TRP A 86 -13.33 -3.64 -2.39
CA TRP A 86 -11.98 -3.16 -2.62
C TRP A 86 -11.87 -1.66 -2.28
N HIS A 87 -10.90 -1.33 -1.45
CA HIS A 87 -10.42 0.04 -1.23
C HIS A 87 -9.25 0.30 -2.17
N ARG A 88 -9.45 1.16 -3.16
CA ARG A 88 -8.44 1.50 -4.18
C ARG A 88 -7.77 2.81 -3.83
N PHE A 89 -6.45 2.81 -3.78
CA PHE A 89 -5.60 3.95 -3.53
C PHE A 89 -4.58 4.10 -4.65
N TYR A 90 -4.07 5.32 -4.85
CA TYR A 90 -3.12 5.63 -5.91
C TYR A 90 -1.96 6.46 -5.38
N TRP A 91 -0.73 6.09 -5.75
CA TRP A 91 0.45 6.92 -5.51
C TRP A 91 0.47 8.17 -6.40
N GLY A 92 -0.14 8.11 -7.58
CA GLY A 92 -0.13 9.23 -8.51
C GLY A 92 1.14 9.31 -9.37
N SER A 93 1.93 8.24 -9.44
CA SER A 93 3.17 8.19 -10.21
C SER A 93 2.90 8.16 -11.72
N GLU A 94 3.82 8.74 -12.50
CA GLU A 94 3.84 8.59 -13.97
C GLU A 94 4.56 7.29 -14.40
N ALA A 95 5.36 6.72 -13.51
CA ALA A 95 6.23 5.58 -13.76
C ALA A 95 5.91 4.43 -12.79
N PRO A 96 6.21 3.17 -13.15
CA PRO A 96 6.11 2.06 -12.22
C PRO A 96 7.02 2.28 -11.01
N ILE A 97 6.58 1.81 -9.85
CA ILE A 97 7.29 1.90 -8.57
C ILE A 97 8.19 0.69 -8.36
N TRP A 98 7.80 -0.50 -8.84
CA TRP A 98 8.58 -1.73 -8.71
C TRP A 98 9.18 -2.09 -10.08
N ASN A 99 10.20 -1.33 -10.49
CA ASN A 99 10.79 -1.38 -11.82
C ASN A 99 12.23 -1.91 -11.84
N ASP A 100 12.84 -2.14 -10.68
CA ASP A 100 14.17 -2.71 -10.53
C ASP A 100 14.13 -4.10 -9.88
N ASP A 101 15.07 -4.96 -10.28
CA ASP A 101 15.24 -6.28 -9.67
C ASP A 101 15.54 -6.14 -8.18
N GLY A 102 14.73 -6.80 -7.36
CA GLY A 102 14.84 -6.71 -5.91
C GLY A 102 13.99 -5.61 -5.28
N ASP A 103 13.13 -4.91 -6.01
CA ASP A 103 12.14 -4.06 -5.35
C ASP A 103 11.15 -4.88 -4.51
N ALA A 104 10.81 -4.35 -3.33
CA ALA A 104 9.85 -4.94 -2.43
C ALA A 104 8.93 -3.87 -1.83
N ALA A 105 7.71 -4.29 -1.47
CA ALA A 105 6.81 -3.48 -0.67
C ALA A 105 6.97 -3.83 0.82
N VAL A 106 7.20 -2.81 1.66
CA VAL A 106 7.14 -2.96 3.11
C VAL A 106 5.80 -2.45 3.63
N LEU A 107 5.19 -3.22 4.54
CA LEU A 107 4.00 -2.81 5.27
C LEU A 107 4.38 -2.47 6.71
N LEU A 108 4.08 -1.24 7.12
CA LEU A 108 4.28 -0.76 8.48
C LEU A 108 2.92 -0.63 9.18
N HIS A 109 2.87 -1.03 10.44
CA HIS A 109 1.75 -0.76 11.33
C HIS A 109 2.18 0.29 12.35
N VAL A 110 1.54 1.46 12.33
CA VAL A 110 1.91 2.63 13.11
C VAL A 110 0.79 2.92 14.11
N GLU A 111 0.93 2.38 15.33
CA GLU A 111 -0.06 2.56 16.40
C GLU A 111 0.02 3.95 17.06
N SER A 112 1.18 4.61 17.00
CA SER A 112 1.40 5.91 17.62
C SER A 112 2.28 6.79 16.76
N TRP A 113 1.91 8.06 16.61
CA TRP A 113 2.69 9.07 15.90
C TRP A 113 2.38 10.47 16.43
N LYS A 114 3.31 11.41 16.19
CA LYS A 114 3.13 12.83 16.50
C LYS A 114 3.90 13.66 15.49
N THR A 115 3.28 14.73 15.00
CA THR A 115 3.96 15.74 14.18
C THR A 115 4.43 16.91 15.04
N THR A 116 5.55 17.52 14.65
CA THR A 116 6.04 18.77 15.22
C THR A 116 6.30 19.74 14.07
N LYS A 117 5.81 20.97 14.18
CA LYS A 117 5.93 21.98 13.12
C LYS A 117 7.35 22.55 13.09
N ALA A 118 7.92 22.67 11.89
CA ALA A 118 9.15 23.45 11.69
C ALA A 118 8.91 24.94 11.98
N LYS A 119 9.93 25.63 12.50
CA LYS A 119 9.90 27.08 12.73
C LYS A 119 10.31 27.81 11.47
#